data_AF-A0A2M7AZ92-F1
#
_entry.id   AF-A0A2M7AZ92-F1
#
_cell.length_a   1.000
_cell.length_b   1.000
_cell.length_c   1.000
_cell.angle_alpha   90.00
_cell.angle_beta   90.00
_cell.angle_gamma   90.00
#
_symmetry.space_group_name_H-M   'P 1'
#
loop_
_entity.id
_entity.type
_entity.pdbx_description
1 polymer ?
#
loop_
_entity_poly.entity_id
_entity_poly.type
_entity_poly.pdbx_seq_one_letter_code
_entity_poly.pdbx_strand_id
1 'polypeptide(L)' 'MQEQTIKTKLEKLPEELRKQVFDYVDFLLLKFRERTKKTKFKFDWAGGLSALKKYSSVELQHKATGWR' A
#
# COMPACT_ATOMS: atom_id res chain seq x y z
N MET A 1 -32.27 -11.46 0.06
CA MET A 1 -33.07 -10.63 -0.88
C MET A 1 -32.22 -10.06 -2.03
N GLN A 2 -31.07 -9.41 -1.78
CA GLN A 2 -30.34 -8.70 -2.84
C GLN A 2 -29.59 -9.59 -3.86
N GLU A 3 -29.12 -10.78 -3.47
CA GLU A 3 -28.45 -11.71 -4.39
C GLU A 3 -29.34 -12.18 -5.54
N GLN A 4 -30.64 -12.41 -5.27
CA GLN A 4 -31.57 -12.84 -6.31
C GLN A 4 -31.83 -11.71 -7.31
N THR A 5 -31.92 -10.46 -6.85
CA THR A 5 -32.08 -9.29 -7.71
C THR A 5 -30.87 -9.06 -8.62
N ILE A 6 -29.66 -9.34 -8.12
CA ILE A 6 -28.42 -9.25 -8.91
C ILE A 6 -28.41 -10.28 -10.04
N LYS A 7 -28.82 -11.53 -9.75
CA LYS A 7 -28.92 -12.59 -10.76
C LYS A 7 -29.94 -12.25 -11.86
N THR A 8 -31.14 -11.79 -11.50
CA THR A 8 -32.16 -11.40 -12.49
C THR A 8 -31.73 -10.21 -13.36
N LYS A 9 -30.96 -9.27 -12.80
CA LYS A 9 -30.39 -8.15 -13.57
C LYS A 9 -29.26 -8.61 -14.49
N LEU A 10 -28.40 -9.52 -14.05
CA LEU A 10 -27.38 -10.17 -14.88
C LEU A 10 -27.99 -11.00 -16.02
N GLU A 11 -29.12 -11.66 -15.80
CA GLU A 11 -29.85 -12.41 -16.81
C GLU A 11 -30.46 -11.53 -17.91
N LYS A 12 -30.95 -10.33 -17.55
CA LYS A 12 -31.51 -9.36 -18.49
C LYS A 12 -30.46 -8.49 -19.20
N LEU A 13 -29.19 -8.59 -18.81
CA LEU A 13 -28.13 -7.78 -19.40
C LEU A 13 -27.65 -8.38 -20.74
N PRO A 14 -27.48 -7.55 -21.79
CA PRO A 14 -26.81 -7.94 -23.01
C PRO A 14 -25.39 -8.47 -22.73
N GLU A 15 -24.94 -9.43 -23.53
CA GLU A 15 -23.67 -10.14 -23.35
C GLU A 15 -22.44 -9.21 -23.32
N GLU A 16 -22.50 -8.09 -24.05
CA GLU A 16 -21.49 -7.03 -24.04
C GLU A 16 -21.34 -6.36 -22.66
N LEU A 17 -22.45 -6.08 -21.99
CA LEU A 17 -22.44 -5.43 -20.68
C LEU A 17 -22.06 -6.42 -19.56
N ARG A 18 -22.33 -7.71 -19.73
CA ARG A 18 -21.86 -8.74 -18.79
C ARG A 18 -20.34 -8.74 -18.66
N LYS A 19 -19.61 -8.61 -19.78
CA LYS A 19 -18.13 -8.53 -19.74
C LYS A 19 -17.65 -7.35 -18.89
N GLN A 20 -18.24 -6.17 -19.08
CA GLN A 20 -17.88 -4.99 -18.28
C GLN A 20 -18.20 -5.18 -16.79
N VAL A 21 -19.30 -5.86 -16.46
CA VAL A 21 -19.63 -6.17 -15.06
C VAL A 21 -18.64 -7.16 -14.46
N PHE A 22 -18.23 -8.19 -15.21
CA PHE A 22 -17.19 -9.12 -14.77
C PHE A 22 -15.86 -8.40 -14.51
N ASP A 23 -15.40 -7.58 -15.47
CA ASP A 23 -14.19 -6.78 -15.32
C ASP A 23 -14.28 -5.83 -14.12
N TYR A 24 -15.45 -5.24 -13.86
CA TYR A 24 -15.66 -4.36 -12.73
C TYR A 24 -15.62 -5.12 -11.39
N VAL A 25 -16.20 -6.33 -11.33
CA VAL A 25 -16.13 -7.19 -10.14
C VAL A 25 -14.68 -7.58 -9.86
N ASP A 26 -13.93 -8.00 -10.88
CA ASP A 26 -12.51 -8.34 -10.74
C ASP A 26 -11.69 -7.12 -10.30
N PHE A 27 -11.95 -5.95 -10.87
CA PHE A 27 -11.32 -4.70 -10.45
C PHE A 27 -11.60 -4.38 -8.98
N LEU A 28 -12.85 -4.54 -8.52
CA LEU A 28 -13.20 -4.32 -7.12
C LEU A 28 -12.47 -5.32 -6.20
N LEU A 29 -12.44 -6.60 -6.56
CA LEU A 29 -11.72 -7.62 -5.78
C LEU A 29 -10.23 -7.32 -5.68
N LEU A 30 -9.60 -6.89 -6.78
CA LEU A 30 -8.19 -6.49 -6.81
C LEU A 30 -7.94 -5.26 -5.93
N LYS A 31 -8.75 -4.21 -6.10
CA LYS A 31 -8.64 -2.94 -5.35
C LYS A 31 -8.80 -3.13 -3.85
N PHE A 32 -9.70 -4.01 -3.41
CA PHE A 32 -9.87 -4.31 -1.99
C PHE A 32 -8.73 -5.18 -1.44
N ARG A 33 -8.16 -6.09 -2.23
CA ARG A 33 -6.94 -6.85 -1.86
C ARG A 33 -5.70 -5.97 -1.70
N GLU A 34 -5.56 -4.92 -2.49
CA GLU A 34 -4.41 -4.02 -2.39
C GLU A 34 -4.52 -3.06 -1.19
N ARG A 35 -5.73 -2.60 -0.88
CA ARG A 35 -5.97 -1.71 0.27
C ARG A 35 -5.62 -2.32 1.62
N THR A 36 -5.63 -3.64 1.76
CA THR A 36 -5.26 -4.32 3.02
C THR A 36 -3.75 -4.37 3.23
N LYS A 37 -2.94 -4.19 2.18
CA LYS A 37 -1.47 -4.07 2.29
C LYS A 37 -1.02 -2.61 2.43
N LYS A 38 -1.69 -1.84 3.29
CA LYS A 38 -1.05 -0.63 3.85
C LYS A 38 0.08 -1.11 4.77
N THR A 39 1.22 -1.46 4.19
CA THR A 39 2.48 -1.60 4.93
C THR A 39 2.68 -0.27 5.65
N LYS A 40 2.46 -0.27 6.97
CA LYS A 40 2.76 0.91 7.79
C LYS A 40 4.22 1.27 7.52
N PHE A 41 4.46 2.54 7.18
CA PHE A 41 5.81 3.06 6.99
C PHE A 41 6.58 2.79 8.28
N LYS A 42 7.59 1.91 8.24
CA LYS A 42 8.15 1.33 9.48
C LYS A 42 9.09 2.28 10.24
N PHE A 43 9.50 3.40 9.63
CA PHE A 43 10.43 4.38 10.22
C PHE A 43 11.63 3.72 10.92
N ASP A 44 12.09 2.55 10.45
CA ASP A 44 13.14 1.76 11.13
C ASP A 44 14.49 2.51 11.15
N TRP A 45 14.64 3.53 10.30
CA TRP A 45 15.79 4.43 10.28
C TRP A 45 15.73 5.54 11.35
N ALA A 46 14.53 5.88 11.84
CA ALA A 46 14.33 6.95 12.80
C ALA A 46 14.91 6.54 14.16
N GLY A 47 15.97 7.22 14.60
CA GLY A 47 16.69 6.88 15.83
C GLY A 47 17.93 6.01 15.63
N GLY A 48 18.32 5.70 14.39
CA GLY A 48 19.58 5.00 14.08
C GLY A 48 20.84 5.76 14.56
N LEU A 49 20.77 7.08 14.69
CA LEU A 49 21.85 7.92 15.25
C LEU A 49 21.76 8.11 16.77
N SER A 50 20.88 7.38 17.48
CA SER A 50 20.79 7.47 18.95
C SER A 50 22.12 7.14 19.64
N ALA A 51 22.90 6.22 19.08
CA ALA A 51 24.24 5.85 19.57
C ALA A 51 25.27 6.99 19.44
N LEU A 52 25.03 7.97 18.56
CA LEU A 52 25.93 9.10 18.32
C LEU A 52 25.61 10.32 19.18
N LYS A 53 24.56 10.27 20.03
CA LYS A 53 24.22 11.35 21.00
C LYS A 53 25.33 11.68 22.00
N LYS A 54 26.32 10.80 22.15
CA LYS A 54 27.49 10.99 23.04
C LYS A 54 28.56 11.90 22.43
N TYR A 55 28.47 12.22 21.14
CA TYR A 55 29.46 13.04 20.44
C TYR A 55 28.96 14.46 20.27
N SER A 56 29.87 15.43 20.40
CA SER A 56 29.60 16.81 20.00
C SER A 56 29.62 16.94 18.47
N SER A 57 28.93 17.95 17.91
CA SER A 57 28.94 18.19 16.44
C SER A 57 30.34 18.29 15.86
N VAL A 58 31.30 18.82 16.64
CA VAL A 58 32.69 19.00 16.22
C VAL A 58 33.44 17.66 16.14
N GLU A 59 33.22 16.76 17.11
CA GLU A 59 33.83 15.42 17.10
C GLU A 59 33.32 14.57 15.92
N LEU A 60 32.03 14.70 15.57
CA LEU A 60 31.47 14.02 14.41
C LEU A 60 32.09 14.54 13.11
N GLN A 61 32.34 15.84 13.01
CA GLN A 61 32.98 16.44 11.85
C GLN A 61 34.42 15.95 11.66
N HIS A 62 35.20 15.87 12.74
CA HIS A 62 36.56 15.32 12.68
C HIS A 62 36.57 13.85 12.25
N LYS A 63 35.67 13.03 12.80
CA LYS A 63 35.53 11.61 12.41
C LYS A 63 35.10 11.43 10.95
N ALA A 64 34.13 12.24 10.49
CA ALA A 64 33.67 12.20 9.10
C ALA A 64 34.78 12.57 8.11
N THR A 65 35.66 13.50 8.49
CA THR A 65 36.82 13.89 7.68
C THR A 65 37.85 12.77 7.57
N GLY A 66 37.96 11.90 8.60
CA GLY A 66 38.83 10.73 8.60
C GLY A 66 38.29 9.50 7.88
N TRP A 67 37.04 9.52 7.39
CA TRP A 67 36.43 8.44 6.60
C TRP A 67 36.49 8.70 5.08
N ARG A 68 37.15 9.79 4.66
CA ARG A 68 37.41 10.12 3.26
C ARG A 68 38.59 9.35 2.69
#